data_AF-A0A101Y3M6-F1
#
_entry.id   AF-A0A101Y3M6-F1
#
_cell.length_a   1.000
_cell.length_b   1.000
_cell.length_c   1.000
_cell.angle_alpha   90.00
_cell.angle_beta   90.00
_cell.angle_gamma   90.00
#
_symmetry.space_group_name_H-M   'P 1'
#
loop_
_entity.id
_entity.type
_entity.pdbx_description
1 polymer ?
#
loop_
_entity_poly.entity_id
_entity_poly.type
_entity_poly.pdbx_seq_one_letter_code
_entity_poly.pdbx_strand_id
1 'polypeptide(L)'
;MDEFTELLHIKKTRKKPKVGDIFILQPKEGLYYSGKVIKTGIESINPFLNGWNLIYISGRPATDKKEAKFDFSQGLLIPPVVTNNKGWYDGFFETIQSEEISDQEMNLSYGFWDEIKKNTKMNMVKF
;
A
#
# COMPACT_ATOMS: atom_id res chain seq x y z
N MET A 1 -10.50 -5.75 -21.52
CA MET A 1 -10.19 -5.94 -20.10
C MET A 1 -11.38 -5.33 -19.37
N ASP A 2 -12.09 -6.07 -18.51
CA ASP A 2 -13.17 -5.47 -17.72
C ASP A 2 -12.55 -4.39 -16.83
N GLU A 3 -12.86 -3.13 -17.10
CA GLU A 3 -12.43 -2.01 -16.28
C GLU A 3 -13.21 -2.01 -14.96
N PHE A 4 -12.53 -1.71 -13.86
CA PHE A 4 -13.14 -1.49 -12.55
C PHE A 4 -12.69 -0.12 -12.04
N THR A 5 -13.58 0.57 -11.33
CA THR A 5 -13.33 1.93 -10.82
C THR A 5 -13.27 1.98 -9.30
N GLU A 6 -13.74 0.93 -8.62
CA GLU A 6 -13.91 0.90 -7.17
C GLU A 6 -13.39 -0.40 -6.55
N LEU A 7 -13.08 -0.35 -5.26
CA LEU A 7 -12.75 -1.52 -4.45
C LEU A 7 -14.00 -2.02 -3.73
N LEU A 8 -14.12 -3.34 -3.63
CA LEU A 8 -15.17 -4.00 -2.88
C LEU A 8 -14.81 -4.07 -1.39
N HIS A 9 -15.82 -3.95 -0.53
CA HIS A 9 -15.66 -4.15 0.90
C HIS A 9 -15.36 -5.62 1.22
N ILE A 10 -14.37 -5.85 2.08
CA ILE A 10 -13.98 -7.17 2.56
C ILE A 10 -14.32 -7.30 4.05
N LYS A 11 -13.65 -6.52 4.90
CA LYS A 11 -13.81 -6.61 6.36
C LYS A 11 -13.35 -5.34 7.08
N LYS A 12 -14.26 -4.71 7.83
CA LYS A 12 -13.95 -3.54 8.65
C LYS A 12 -13.10 -3.92 9.88
N THR A 13 -12.14 -3.07 10.21
CA THR A 13 -11.34 -3.20 11.44
C THR A 13 -10.94 -1.84 11.99
N ARG A 14 -10.83 -1.70 13.32
CA ARG A 14 -10.24 -0.50 13.96
C ARG A 14 -8.75 -0.68 14.30
N LYS A 15 -8.19 -1.86 14.03
CA LYS A 15 -6.76 -2.11 14.26
C LYS A 15 -5.96 -1.28 13.27
N LYS A 16 -4.96 -0.55 13.77
CA LYS A 16 -3.99 0.15 12.92
C LYS A 16 -3.06 -0.87 12.26
N PRO A 17 -2.69 -0.66 10.99
CA PRO A 17 -1.67 -1.46 10.33
C PRO A 17 -0.32 -1.31 11.03
N LYS A 18 0.50 -2.35 10.94
CA LYS A 18 1.87 -2.38 11.42
C LYS A 18 2.83 -2.61 10.25
N VAL A 19 4.07 -2.17 10.44
CA VAL A 19 5.17 -2.49 9.51
C VAL A 19 5.25 -4.00 9.33
N GLY A 20 5.33 -4.46 8.07
CA GLY A 20 5.34 -5.88 7.71
C GLY A 20 3.97 -6.52 7.53
N ASP A 21 2.86 -5.85 7.89
CA ASP A 21 1.52 -6.39 7.65
C ASP A 21 1.27 -6.60 6.15
N ILE A 22 0.84 -7.81 5.80
CA ILE A 22 0.35 -8.15 4.47
C ILE A 22 -1.18 -8.06 4.50
N PHE A 23 -1.72 -7.29 3.58
CA PHE A 23 -3.15 -7.07 3.44
C PHE A 23 -3.61 -7.41 2.02
N ILE A 24 -4.91 -7.64 1.87
CA ILE A 24 -5.55 -7.83 0.56
C ILE A 24 -6.52 -6.71 0.26
N LEU A 25 -6.72 -6.46 -1.04
CA LEU A 25 -7.77 -5.60 -1.60
C LEU A 25 -8.47 -6.33 -2.76
N GLN A 26 -9.72 -5.98 -3.04
CA GLN A 26 -10.56 -6.71 -4.00
C GLN A 26 -11.24 -5.75 -4.98
N PRO A 27 -10.74 -5.58 -6.22
CA PRO A 27 -11.40 -4.77 -7.24
C PRO A 27 -12.62 -5.45 -7.89
N LYS A 28 -12.65 -6.80 -7.90
CA LYS A 28 -13.75 -7.61 -8.43
C LYS A 28 -13.94 -8.84 -7.56
N GLU A 29 -15.16 -9.35 -7.47
CA GLU A 29 -15.44 -10.57 -6.72
C GLU A 29 -14.55 -11.73 -7.19
N GLY A 30 -13.88 -12.38 -6.25
CA GLY A 30 -12.92 -13.45 -6.53
C GLY A 30 -11.60 -12.99 -7.15
N LEU A 31 -11.25 -11.70 -7.10
CA LEU A 31 -9.96 -11.18 -7.55
C LEU A 31 -9.29 -10.37 -6.44
N TYR A 32 -8.16 -10.85 -5.95
CA TYR A 32 -7.45 -10.27 -4.81
C TYR A 32 -6.06 -9.80 -5.22
N TYR A 33 -5.68 -8.60 -4.78
CA TYR A 33 -4.28 -8.15 -4.80
C TYR A 33 -3.75 -8.05 -3.39
N SER A 34 -2.51 -8.48 -3.21
CA SER A 34 -1.81 -8.39 -1.93
C SER A 34 -0.96 -7.13 -1.88
N GLY A 35 -1.04 -6.40 -0.77
CA GLY A 35 -0.11 -5.34 -0.44
C GLY A 35 0.63 -5.62 0.86
N LYS A 36 1.71 -4.87 1.07
CA LYS A 36 2.53 -4.93 2.29
C LYS A 36 2.76 -3.53 2.83
N VAL A 37 2.66 -3.38 4.14
CA VAL A 37 2.92 -2.12 4.85
C VAL A 37 4.42 -1.99 5.06
N ILE A 38 5.03 -1.04 4.37
CA ILE A 38 6.49 -0.86 4.36
C ILE A 38 6.94 0.07 5.48
N LYS A 39 6.18 1.13 5.72
CA LYS A 39 6.43 2.08 6.80
C LYS A 39 5.13 2.57 7.37
N THR A 40 5.09 2.80 8.67
CA THR A 40 3.98 3.48 9.36
C THR A 40 4.52 4.73 10.03
N GLY A 41 3.63 5.67 10.33
CA GLY A 41 4.03 6.86 11.07
C GLY A 41 4.95 7.79 10.26
N ILE A 42 4.73 7.91 8.94
CA ILE A 42 5.58 8.77 8.12
C ILE A 42 5.54 10.22 8.64
N GLU A 43 6.69 10.87 8.63
CA GLU A 43 6.82 12.30 8.91
C GLU A 43 6.98 13.03 7.57
N SER A 44 6.27 14.14 7.41
CA SER A 44 6.23 14.91 6.17
C SER A 44 6.26 16.40 6.47
N ILE A 45 6.81 17.16 5.51
CA ILE A 45 6.73 18.62 5.50
C ILE A 45 5.27 19.07 5.43
N ASN A 46 4.40 18.30 4.76
CA ASN A 46 2.96 18.49 4.80
C ASN A 46 2.38 17.78 6.05
N PRO A 47 1.96 18.50 7.10
CA PRO A 47 1.53 17.89 8.34
C PRO A 47 0.28 17.02 8.20
N PHE A 48 -0.52 17.20 7.13
CA PHE A 48 -1.69 16.38 6.84
C PHE A 48 -1.34 14.91 6.58
N LEU A 49 -0.12 14.65 6.07
CA LEU A 49 0.38 13.30 5.79
C LEU A 49 1.07 12.67 7.01
N ASN A 50 1.26 13.41 8.11
CA ASN A 50 1.91 12.87 9.30
C ASN A 50 1.10 11.71 9.88
N GLY A 51 1.79 10.62 10.19
CA GLY A 51 1.15 9.43 10.74
C GLY A 51 0.57 8.46 9.70
N TRP A 52 0.70 8.76 8.41
CA TRP A 52 0.24 7.88 7.33
C TRP A 52 1.22 6.71 7.12
N ASN A 53 0.85 5.81 6.22
CA ASN A 53 1.57 4.58 5.95
C ASN A 53 2.06 4.56 4.50
N LEU A 54 3.27 4.05 4.29
CA LEU A 54 3.76 3.67 2.97
C LEU A 54 3.40 2.20 2.72
N ILE A 55 2.72 1.94 1.61
CA ILE A 55 2.33 0.59 1.19
C ILE A 55 2.84 0.28 -0.21
N TYR A 56 3.13 -0.99 -0.44
CA TYR A 56 3.35 -1.58 -1.76
C TYR A 56 2.18 -2.51 -2.09
N ILE A 57 1.85 -2.64 -3.38
CA ILE A 57 0.85 -3.59 -3.87
C ILE A 57 1.52 -4.42 -4.97
N SER A 58 1.55 -5.74 -4.81
CA SER A 58 2.17 -6.65 -5.78
C SER A 58 1.33 -6.76 -7.06
N GLY A 59 2.00 -6.90 -8.21
CA GLY A 59 1.35 -7.01 -9.52
C GLY A 59 0.61 -8.33 -9.76
N ARG A 60 0.84 -9.36 -8.93
CA ARG A 60 0.24 -10.69 -9.12
C ARG A 60 -1.08 -10.83 -8.34
N PRO A 61 -2.21 -11.04 -9.01
CA PRO A 61 -3.47 -11.31 -8.33
C PRO A 61 -3.58 -12.77 -7.87
N ALA A 62 -4.52 -13.01 -6.95
CA ALA A 62 -5.00 -14.33 -6.54
C ALA A 62 -6.52 -14.43 -6.74
N THR A 63 -7.01 -15.64 -7.01
CA THR A 63 -8.46 -15.91 -7.16
C THR A 63 -9.12 -16.45 -5.90
N ASP A 64 -8.32 -16.89 -4.93
CA ASP A 64 -8.75 -17.23 -3.58
C ASP A 64 -7.93 -16.42 -2.57
N LYS A 65 -8.62 -15.86 -1.57
CA LYS A 65 -8.01 -15.16 -0.44
C LYS A 65 -6.94 -15.99 0.29
N LYS A 66 -7.09 -17.32 0.35
CA LYS A 66 -6.10 -18.21 1.00
C LYS A 66 -4.79 -18.33 0.22
N GLU A 67 -4.83 -18.05 -1.08
CA GLU A 67 -3.67 -18.08 -1.97
C GLU A 67 -2.99 -16.71 -2.09
N ALA A 68 -3.65 -15.67 -1.58
CA ALA A 68 -3.13 -14.31 -1.60
C ALA A 68 -1.87 -14.22 -0.74
N LYS A 69 -0.77 -13.88 -1.39
CA LYS A 69 0.54 -13.62 -0.78
C LYS A 69 1.16 -12.38 -1.38
N PHE A 70 1.97 -11.68 -0.61
CA PHE A 70 2.78 -10.60 -1.15
C PHE A 70 4.00 -11.21 -1.86
N ASP A 71 4.26 -10.78 -3.09
CA ASP A 71 5.43 -11.23 -3.84
C ASP A 71 6.06 -10.03 -4.55
N PHE A 72 7.14 -9.52 -3.96
CA PHE A 72 7.87 -8.37 -4.50
C PHE A 72 8.55 -8.68 -5.84
N SER A 73 8.91 -9.95 -6.10
CA SER A 73 9.59 -10.35 -7.34
C SER A 73 8.72 -10.18 -8.59
N GLN A 74 7.40 -10.12 -8.41
CA GLN A 74 6.42 -9.90 -9.48
C GLN A 74 6.29 -8.42 -9.87
N GLY A 75 7.06 -7.54 -9.23
CA GLY A 75 6.94 -6.10 -9.38
C GLY A 75 5.70 -5.55 -8.66
N LEU A 76 5.62 -4.23 -8.64
CA LEU A 76 4.49 -3.52 -8.05
C LEU A 76 3.40 -3.27 -9.09
N LEU A 77 2.13 -3.46 -8.71
CA LEU A 77 0.98 -3.17 -9.57
C LEU A 77 0.91 -1.68 -9.91
N ILE A 78 1.18 -0.85 -8.90
CA ILE A 78 1.23 0.61 -9.00
C ILE A 78 2.47 1.10 -8.24
N PRO A 79 2.96 2.32 -8.54
CA PRO A 79 4.04 2.92 -7.74
C PRO A 79 3.72 2.92 -6.24
N PRO A 80 4.75 2.95 -5.36
CA PRO A 80 4.54 3.05 -3.92
C PRO A 80 3.52 4.13 -3.53
N VAL A 81 2.66 3.80 -2.56
CA VAL A 81 1.53 4.67 -2.18
C VAL A 81 1.65 5.07 -0.72
N VAL A 82 1.46 6.36 -0.46
CA VAL A 82 1.24 6.89 0.88
C VAL A 82 -0.26 6.98 1.13
N THR A 83 -0.75 6.28 2.16
CA THR A 83 -2.18 6.22 2.50
C THR A 83 -2.41 6.25 4.01
N ASN A 84 -3.57 6.75 4.42
CA ASN A 84 -3.99 6.73 5.81
C ASN A 84 -4.63 5.37 6.19
N ASN A 85 -5.23 5.29 7.37
CA ASN A 85 -5.82 4.04 7.87
C ASN A 85 -7.23 3.75 7.32
N LYS A 86 -7.79 4.61 6.47
CA LYS A 86 -9.20 4.46 6.01
C LYS A 86 -9.42 3.21 5.19
N GLY A 87 -8.42 2.73 4.43
CA GLY A 87 -8.52 1.46 3.72
C GLY A 87 -8.95 0.30 4.64
N TRP A 88 -8.35 0.21 5.83
CA TRP A 88 -8.71 -0.80 6.84
C TRP A 88 -9.99 -0.45 7.62
N TYR A 89 -10.16 0.82 8.00
CA TYR A 89 -11.30 1.26 8.81
C TYR A 89 -12.63 1.12 8.08
N ASP A 90 -12.62 1.44 6.78
CA ASP A 90 -13.78 1.31 5.92
C ASP A 90 -13.90 -0.13 5.39
N GLY A 91 -12.83 -0.94 5.46
CA GLY A 91 -12.86 -2.38 5.23
C GLY A 91 -12.55 -2.80 3.80
N PHE A 92 -11.93 -1.93 3.02
CA PHE A 92 -11.38 -2.23 1.70
C PHE A 92 -10.07 -3.03 1.79
N PHE A 93 -9.32 -2.85 2.87
CA PHE A 93 -8.10 -3.59 3.17
C PHE A 93 -8.31 -4.53 4.35
N GLU A 94 -7.91 -5.80 4.18
CA GLU A 94 -7.88 -6.77 5.27
C GLU A 94 -6.48 -7.34 5.44
N THR A 95 -5.89 -7.15 6.63
CA THR A 95 -4.64 -7.80 7.00
C THR A 95 -4.85 -9.30 7.19
N ILE A 96 -4.07 -10.11 6.47
CA ILE A 96 -4.16 -11.57 6.50
C ILE A 96 -2.99 -12.21 7.26
N GLN A 97 -1.81 -11.58 7.25
CA GLN A 97 -0.63 -12.02 7.99
C GLN A 97 0.36 -10.86 8.15
N SER A 98 1.50 -11.10 8.80
CA SER A 98 2.60 -10.15 8.89
C SER A 98 3.91 -10.89 8.61
N GLU A 99 4.80 -10.26 7.86
CA GLU A 99 6.12 -10.80 7.50
C GLU A 99 7.17 -9.69 7.64
N GLU A 100 8.42 -10.08 7.91
CA GLU A 100 9.54 -9.14 7.94
C GLU A 100 9.75 -8.48 6.58
N ILE A 101 10.22 -7.24 6.59
CA ILE A 101 10.56 -6.50 5.36
C ILE A 101 11.98 -6.88 4.97
N SER A 102 12.14 -7.34 3.74
CA SER A 102 13.44 -7.64 3.15
C SER A 102 14.21 -6.36 2.80
N ASP A 103 15.53 -6.48 2.71
CA ASP A 103 16.39 -5.36 2.31
C ASP A 103 16.02 -4.80 0.92
N GLN A 104 15.55 -5.63 -0.01
CA GLN A 104 15.14 -5.20 -1.34
C GLN A 104 13.88 -4.33 -1.28
N GLU A 105 12.90 -4.72 -0.48
CA GLU A 105 11.67 -3.96 -0.27
C GLU A 105 11.97 -2.61 0.40
N MET A 106 12.85 -2.61 1.41
CA MET A 106 13.22 -1.42 2.18
C MET A 106 14.02 -0.41 1.36
N ASN A 107 14.86 -0.86 0.42
CA ASN A 107 15.77 -0.02 -0.36
C ASN A 107 15.25 0.32 -1.77
N LEU A 108 13.96 0.05 -2.06
CA LEU A 108 13.36 0.45 -3.33
C LEU A 108 13.50 1.97 -3.53
N SER A 109 14.03 2.38 -4.68
CA SER A 109 14.14 3.79 -5.03
C SER A 109 12.79 4.32 -5.50
N TYR A 110 12.16 5.20 -4.71
CA TYR A 110 10.93 5.90 -5.07
C TYR A 110 10.99 7.37 -4.67
N GLY A 111 10.07 8.17 -5.20
CA GLY A 111 9.90 9.58 -4.86
C GLY A 111 8.47 10.03 -5.14
N PHE A 112 8.02 11.04 -4.38
CA PHE A 112 6.70 11.64 -4.52
C PHE A 112 6.86 13.10 -4.99
N TRP A 113 6.03 13.52 -5.93
CA TRP A 113 6.01 14.89 -6.43
C TRP A 113 5.19 15.80 -5.49
N ASP A 114 5.71 17.00 -5.25
CA ASP A 114 4.99 18.07 -4.55
C ASP A 114 4.55 19.11 -5.59
N GLU A 115 3.29 19.06 -6.00
CA GLU A 115 2.76 19.95 -7.04
C GLU A 115 2.66 21.42 -6.61
N ILE A 116 2.84 21.73 -5.32
CA ILE A 116 2.75 23.09 -4.79
C ILE A 116 4.01 23.92 -5.16
N LYS A 117 5.14 23.27 -5.47
CA LYS A 117 6.41 23.94 -5.82
C LYS A 117 6.80 23.77 -7.28
N LYS A 118 6.03 24.35 -8.21
CA LYS A 118 6.35 24.30 -9.66
C LYS A 118 7.70 24.91 -10.07
N ASN A 119 8.44 25.60 -9.19
CA ASN A 119 9.66 26.35 -9.56
C ASN A 119 10.91 26.08 -8.71
N THR A 120 11.08 24.90 -8.12
CA THR A 120 12.38 24.58 -7.49
C THR A 120 12.70 23.10 -7.67
N LYS A 121 13.90 22.80 -8.16
CA LYS A 121 14.43 21.42 -8.23
C LYS A 121 14.18 20.74 -6.88
N MET A 122 13.29 19.75 -6.87
CA MET A 122 13.03 18.99 -5.66
C MET A 122 14.17 18.02 -5.42
N ASN A 123 14.76 18.08 -4.23
CA ASN A 123 15.50 16.95 -3.69
C ASN A 123 14.48 15.82 -3.48
N MET A 124 14.81 14.62 -3.95
CA MET A 124 13.99 13.43 -3.70
C MET A 124 13.72 13.31 -2.20
N VAL A 125 12.46 13.45 -1.79
CA VAL A 125 12.06 13.17 -0.41
C VAL A 125 12.03 11.66 -0.28
N LYS A 126 13.14 11.10 0.21
CA LYS A 126 13.19 9.72 0.69
C LYS A 126 12.47 9.70 2.04
N PHE A 127 11.33 9.00 2.09
CA PHE A 127 10.65 8.65 3.34
C PHE A 127 11.23 7.39 3.91
#